data_AF-A0ABD5VNM5-F1
#
_entry.id   AF-A0ABD5VNM5-F1
#
_cell.length_a   1.000
_cell.length_b   1.000
_cell.length_c   1.000
_cell.angle_alpha   90.00
_cell.angle_beta   90.00
_cell.angle_gamma   90.00
#
_symmetry.space_group_name_H-M   'P 1'
#
loop_
_entity.id
_entity.type
_entity.pdbx_description
1 polymer ?
#
loop_
_entity_poly.entity_id
_entity_poly.type
_entity_poly.pdbx_seq_one_letter_code
_entity_poly.pdbx_strand_id
1 'polypeptide(L)'
;MVDLRYVGNAQRYRLTNTTVDVTQDDPLVDVDEETASYLLEETDQFEPVDEPTGDTPEGDATTADVIESSVCPWCDEYEGENVGQHASSAHPDEWDAYKED
;
A
#
# COMPACT_ATOMS: atom_id res chain seq x y z
N MET A 1 -9.29 -9.24 7.34
CA MET A 1 -8.38 -8.60 8.30
C MET A 1 -8.55 -7.10 8.09
N VAL A 2 -8.38 -6.32 9.14
CA VAL A 2 -8.69 -4.90 9.23
C VAL A 2 -7.44 -4.21 9.73
N ASP A 3 -6.98 -3.21 8.99
CA ASP A 3 -5.86 -2.37 9.40
C ASP A 3 -6.34 -1.30 10.37
N LEU A 4 -5.67 -1.24 11.52
CA LEU A 4 -5.87 -0.20 12.51
C LEU A 4 -4.61 0.62 12.68
N ARG A 5 -4.77 1.90 12.98
CA ARG A 5 -3.68 2.78 13.36
C ARG A 5 -3.72 3.04 14.85
N TYR A 6 -2.63 2.74 15.55
CA TYR A 6 -2.46 3.14 16.94
C TYR A 6 -2.22 4.65 17.04
N VAL A 7 -3.07 5.32 17.82
CA VAL A 7 -3.02 6.77 18.10
C VAL A 7 -2.81 7.07 19.59
N GLY A 8 -2.59 6.04 20.41
CA GLY A 8 -2.31 6.22 21.82
C GLY A 8 -0.95 6.90 22.07
N ASN A 9 -0.81 7.51 23.24
CA ASN A 9 0.41 8.24 23.63
C ASN A 9 1.56 7.32 24.07
N ALA A 10 1.37 6.00 24.09
CA ALA A 10 2.43 5.08 24.48
C ALA A 10 3.46 4.94 23.34
N GLN A 11 4.72 4.71 23.70
CA GLN A 11 5.75 4.40 22.69
C GLN A 11 5.56 3.03 22.06
N ARG A 12 4.84 2.14 22.76
CA ARG A 12 4.62 0.75 22.37
C ARG A 12 3.32 0.25 22.98
N TYR A 13 2.50 -0.42 22.17
CA TYR A 13 1.30 -1.10 22.61
C TYR A 13 1.40 -2.59 22.27
N ARG A 14 1.15 -3.44 23.27
CA ARG A 14 1.18 -4.89 23.11
C ARG A 14 -0.16 -5.46 23.50
N LEU A 15 -0.80 -6.16 22.57
CA LEU A 15 -2.03 -6.86 22.87
C LEU A 15 -1.72 -8.12 23.69
N THR A 16 -2.44 -8.29 24.80
CA THR A 16 -2.19 -9.38 25.76
C THR A 16 -2.55 -10.78 25.26
N ASN A 17 -3.19 -10.90 24.09
CA ASN A 17 -3.62 -12.17 23.50
C ASN A 17 -3.16 -12.39 22.05
N THR A 18 -2.27 -11.56 21.53
CA THR A 18 -1.67 -11.75 20.21
C THR A 18 -0.19 -11.38 20.22
N THR A 19 0.57 -11.88 19.23
CA THR A 19 2.00 -11.58 19.07
C THR A 19 2.23 -10.16 18.50
N VAL A 20 1.14 -9.49 18.16
CA VAL A 20 1.11 -8.16 17.58
C VAL A 20 1.65 -7.10 18.56
N ASP A 21 2.59 -6.31 18.07
CA ASP A 21 3.28 -5.26 18.79
C ASP A 21 3.30 -4.01 17.92
N VAL A 22 2.73 -2.91 18.45
CA VAL A 22 2.58 -1.66 17.71
C VAL A 22 3.53 -0.62 18.31
N THR A 23 4.22 0.12 17.46
CA THR A 23 5.20 1.13 17.89
C THR A 23 4.92 2.49 17.25
N GLN A 24 5.55 3.56 17.73
CA GLN A 24 5.41 4.87 17.08
C GLN A 24 6.01 4.93 15.67
N ASP A 25 7.05 4.13 15.39
CA ASP A 25 7.66 4.04 14.06
C ASP A 25 6.80 3.22 13.08
N ASP A 26 6.05 2.26 13.63
CA ASP A 26 5.15 1.37 12.89
C ASP A 26 3.79 1.30 13.63
N PRO A 27 2.93 2.31 13.44
CA PRO A 27 1.67 2.42 14.17
C PRO A 27 0.54 1.59 13.54
N LEU A 28 0.79 0.94 12.42
CA LEU A 28 -0.21 0.17 11.68
C LEU A 28 -0.23 -1.26 12.16
N VAL A 29 -1.42 -1.85 12.20
CA VAL A 29 -1.59 -3.19 12.70
C VAL A 29 -2.73 -3.91 11.99
N ASP A 30 -2.41 -5.08 11.43
CA ASP A 30 -3.39 -5.97 10.82
C ASP A 30 -3.97 -6.92 11.88
N VAL A 31 -5.28 -6.85 12.08
CA VAL A 31 -6.03 -7.70 13.01
C VAL A 31 -7.28 -8.27 12.36
N ASP A 32 -7.88 -9.31 12.94
CA ASP A 32 -9.21 -9.76 12.51
C ASP A 32 -10.32 -8.76 12.91
N GLU A 33 -11.49 -8.90 12.28
CA GLU A 33 -12.63 -7.99 12.47
C GLU A 33 -13.18 -8.01 13.92
N GLU A 34 -13.09 -9.15 14.59
CA GLU A 34 -13.51 -9.30 16.00
C GLU A 34 -12.57 -8.49 16.92
N THR A 35 -11.27 -8.67 16.74
CA THR A 35 -10.23 -7.89 17.44
C THR A 35 -10.33 -6.41 17.09
N ALA A 36 -10.62 -6.07 15.84
CA ALA A 36 -10.74 -4.68 15.41
C ALA A 36 -11.88 -3.96 16.13
N SER A 37 -13.06 -4.59 16.17
CA SER A 37 -14.23 -4.05 16.87
C SER A 37 -13.92 -3.83 18.36
N TYR A 38 -13.29 -4.81 19.01
CA TYR A 38 -12.86 -4.71 20.41
C TYR A 38 -11.91 -3.51 20.64
N LEU A 39 -10.91 -3.33 19.77
CA LEU A 39 -9.93 -2.24 19.92
C LEU A 39 -10.56 -0.87 19.70
N LEU A 40 -11.39 -0.72 18.66
CA LEU A 40 -12.05 0.53 18.33
C LEU A 40 -13.06 0.96 19.40
N GLU A 41 -13.83 0.02 19.97
CA GLU A 41 -14.88 0.34 20.93
C GLU A 41 -14.36 0.45 22.37
N GLU A 42 -13.42 -0.40 22.78
CA GLU A 42 -13.03 -0.51 24.19
C GLU A 42 -11.77 0.28 24.55
N THR A 43 -10.85 0.49 23.60
CA THR A 43 -9.54 1.08 23.92
C THR A 43 -9.39 2.55 23.55
N ASP A 44 -10.19 3.08 22.61
CA ASP A 44 -10.13 4.46 22.07
C ASP A 44 -8.71 4.91 21.66
N GLN A 45 -7.80 3.95 21.48
CA GLN A 45 -6.38 4.15 21.18
C GLN A 45 -6.05 3.75 19.74
N PHE A 46 -7.06 3.33 18.99
CA PHE A 46 -6.95 2.90 17.61
C PHE A 46 -7.98 3.61 16.76
N GLU A 47 -7.60 3.93 15.54
CA GLU A 47 -8.51 4.45 14.51
C GLU A 47 -8.53 3.48 13.32
N PRO A 48 -9.69 3.29 12.66
CA PRO A 48 -9.76 2.48 11.45
C PRO A 48 -9.00 3.18 10.33
N VAL A 49 -8.23 2.42 9.55
CA VAL A 49 -7.61 2.93 8.34
C VAL A 49 -8.52 2.55 7.18
N ASP A 50 -9.19 3.55 6.58
CA ASP A 50 -10.06 3.36 5.41
C ASP A 50 -9.31 2.83 4.18
N GLU A 51 -7.99 2.99 4.17
CA GLU A 51 -7.10 2.41 3.17
C GLU A 51 -6.50 1.15 3.77
N PRO A 52 -6.78 -0.05 3.24
CA PRO A 52 -5.99 -1.20 3.62
C PRO A 52 -4.55 -0.87 3.21
N THR A 53 -3.69 -0.58 4.18
CA THR A 53 -2.25 -0.74 4.00
C THR A 53 -1.97 -2.24 4.06
N GLY A 54 -2.71 -3.00 3.24
CA GLY A 54 -2.26 -4.29 2.79
C GLY A 54 -0.89 -4.02 2.24
N ASP A 55 0.10 -4.62 2.89
CA ASP A 55 1.35 -5.03 2.28
C ASP A 55 1.11 -5.14 0.77
N THR A 56 1.75 -4.20 0.05
CA THR A 56 1.72 -4.00 -1.40
C THR A 56 1.03 -5.15 -2.12
N PRO A 57 -0.06 -4.93 -2.88
CA PRO A 57 -0.51 -5.99 -3.76
C PRO A 57 0.70 -6.41 -4.61
N GLU A 58 1.25 -7.60 -4.37
CA GLU A 58 1.70 -8.52 -5.41
C GLU A 58 0.47 -8.92 -6.27
N GLY A 59 -0.37 -7.94 -6.61
CA GLY A 59 -1.24 -7.99 -7.75
C GLY A 59 -0.36 -7.50 -8.87
N ASP A 60 -0.21 -8.32 -9.90
CA ASP A 60 0.37 -7.96 -11.19
C ASP A 60 0.04 -6.50 -11.54
N ALA A 61 0.92 -5.56 -11.18
CA ALA A 61 0.75 -4.16 -11.52
C ALA A 61 0.76 -4.12 -13.04
N THR A 62 -0.41 -3.91 -13.63
CA THR A 62 -0.54 -3.93 -15.08
C THR A 62 0.33 -2.83 -15.65
N THR A 63 0.75 -2.97 -16.91
CA THR A 63 1.52 -1.93 -17.62
C THR A 63 0.89 -0.54 -17.45
N ALA A 64 -0.45 -0.45 -17.41
CA ALA A 64 -1.18 0.78 -17.16
C ALA A 64 -0.95 1.39 -15.76
N ASP A 65 -0.93 0.57 -14.72
CA ASP A 65 -0.75 0.98 -13.32
C ASP A 65 0.67 1.53 -13.08
N VAL A 66 1.67 0.88 -13.69
CA VAL A 66 3.08 1.31 -13.65
C VAL A 66 3.26 2.64 -14.41
N ILE A 67 2.63 2.79 -15.59
CA ILE A 67 2.63 4.04 -16.35
C ILE A 67 1.92 5.17 -15.57
N GLU A 68 0.80 4.88 -14.91
CA GLU A 68 0.05 5.86 -14.11
C GLU A 68 0.86 6.33 -12.88
N SER A 69 1.65 5.42 -12.29
CA SER A 69 2.64 5.74 -11.26
C SER A 69 3.86 6.51 -11.78
N SER A 70 3.86 6.93 -13.06
CA SER A 70 4.97 7.65 -13.70
C SER A 70 6.27 6.84 -13.76
N VAL A 71 6.19 5.51 -13.80
CA VAL A 71 7.34 4.61 -13.96
C VAL A 71 7.25 3.94 -15.35
N CYS A 72 8.39 3.79 -16.03
CA CYS A 72 8.43 3.03 -17.27
C CYS A 72 8.42 1.52 -16.98
N PRO A 73 7.43 0.74 -17.49
CA PRO A 73 7.38 -0.71 -17.24
C PRO A 73 8.40 -1.52 -18.05
N TRP A 74 9.04 -0.90 -19.04
CA TRP A 74 9.98 -1.57 -19.95
C TRP A 74 11.44 -1.24 -19.66
N CYS A 75 11.69 -0.22 -18.84
CA CYS A 75 13.03 0.11 -18.37
C CYS A 75 12.98 0.64 -16.93
N ASP A 76 13.87 0.13 -16.09
CA ASP A 76 14.00 0.56 -14.70
C ASP A 76 14.74 1.91 -14.56
N GLU A 77 15.03 2.61 -15.66
CA GLU A 77 15.87 3.82 -15.68
C GLU A 77 15.06 5.12 -15.78
N TYR A 78 13.79 5.06 -16.21
CA TYR A 78 12.97 6.25 -16.42
C TYR A 78 11.77 6.31 -15.48
N GLU A 79 11.81 7.30 -14.58
CA GLU A 79 10.73 7.68 -13.68
C GLU A 79 10.40 9.17 -13.91
N GLY A 80 9.17 9.46 -14.34
CA GLY A 80 8.71 10.83 -14.58
C GLY A 80 7.36 10.91 -15.27
N GLU A 81 6.72 12.08 -15.21
CA GLU A 81 5.34 12.28 -15.68
C GLU A 81 5.16 12.11 -17.21
N ASN A 82 6.25 11.89 -17.96
CA ASN A 82 6.27 11.77 -19.42
C ASN A 82 6.61 10.35 -19.91
N VAL A 83 6.27 9.30 -19.14
CA VAL A 83 6.51 7.89 -19.53
C VAL A 83 5.96 7.60 -20.92
N GLY A 84 4.80 8.12 -21.32
CA GLY A 84 4.26 7.88 -22.66
C GLY A 84 5.11 8.46 -23.80
N GLN A 85 5.77 9.62 -23.58
CA GLN A 85 6.69 10.17 -24.58
C GLN A 85 8.02 9.41 -24.61
N HIS A 86 8.49 8.97 -23.44
CA HIS A 86 9.68 8.13 -23.33
C HIS A 86 9.45 6.78 -24.02
N ALA A 87 8.37 6.08 -23.69
CA ALA A 87 8.02 4.77 -24.23
C ALA A 87 7.84 4.81 -25.75
N SER A 88 7.10 5.78 -26.29
CA SER A 88 6.95 5.94 -27.76
C SER A 88 8.27 6.24 -28.50
N SER A 89 9.30 6.72 -27.80
CA SER A 89 10.61 7.01 -28.39
C SER A 89 11.64 5.89 -28.17
N ALA A 90 11.64 5.25 -27.00
CA ALA A 90 12.64 4.26 -26.58
C ALA A 90 12.15 2.81 -26.73
N HIS A 91 10.85 2.57 -26.59
CA HIS A 91 10.18 1.26 -26.63
C HIS A 91 8.97 1.31 -27.59
N PRO A 92 9.16 1.65 -28.88
CA PRO A 92 8.05 1.88 -29.79
C PRO A 92 7.21 0.61 -30.01
N ASP A 93 7.82 -0.57 -30.09
CA ASP A 93 7.12 -1.84 -30.30
C ASP A 93 6.26 -2.22 -29.09
N GLU A 94 6.83 -2.16 -27.87
CA GLU A 94 6.06 -2.42 -26.64
C GLU A 94 4.98 -1.36 -26.38
N TRP A 95 5.25 -0.09 -26.71
CA TRP A 95 4.28 0.99 -26.58
C TRP A 95 3.10 0.83 -27.54
N ASP A 96 3.36 0.45 -28.80
CA ASP A 96 2.30 0.21 -29.78
C ASP A 96 1.41 -0.97 -29.35
N ALA A 97 2.02 -2.08 -28.92
CA ALA A 97 1.31 -3.24 -28.40
C ALA A 97 0.42 -2.90 -27.18
N TYR A 98 0.90 -2.05 -26.26
CA TYR A 98 0.10 -1.55 -25.14
C TYR A 98 -1.05 -0.62 -25.57
N LYS A 99 -0.87 0.15 -26.64
CA LYS A 99 -1.88 1.07 -27.17
C LYS A 99 -2.95 0.37 -28.02
N GLU A 100 -2.65 -0.83 -28.51
CA GLU A 100 -3.56 -1.67 -29.30
C GLU A 100 -4.39 -2.66 -28.46
N ASP A 101 -4.06 -2.85 -27.17
CA ASP A 101 -4.82 -3.63 -26.17
C ASP A 101 -6.03 -2.84 -25.62
#